data_AF-A0A947BZB6-F1
#
_entry.id   AF-A0A947BZB6-F1
#
_cell.length_a   1.000
_cell.length_b   1.000
_cell.length_c   1.000
_cell.angle_alpha   90.00
_cell.angle_beta   90.00
_cell.angle_gamma   90.00
#
_symmetry.space_group_name_H-M   'P 1'
#
loop_
_entity.id
_entity.type
_entity.pdbx_description
1 polymer ?
#
loop_
_entity_poly.entity_id
_entity_poly.type
_entity_poly.pdbx_seq_one_letter_code
_entity_poly.pdbx_strand_id
1 'polypeptide(L)'
;MEIRFEFVFKLIYPCSVNYVSHYNPIIAKRFRGFLPVVIDIETGGFNDQTDAVLEIAAVTLKMDDNGELSLHETVHTHVEPFEGANLDPKALAFNGIDPDHPFRDALAEKEALKKIFTPIRKAVKESDCNRAILVGHNAFFDLGFINAAVERTNYKRNPLHPFSTLDTVSLSALAYGQTVLA
;
A
#
# COMPACT_ATOMS: atom_id res chain seq x y z
N MET A 1 -15.38 9.44 -4.24
CA MET A 1 -14.63 8.38 -3.54
C MET A 1 -14.49 7.11 -4.40
N GLU A 2 -15.19 7.03 -5.54
CA GLU A 2 -14.95 6.11 -6.67
C GLU A 2 -13.55 6.27 -7.31
N ILE A 3 -12.82 7.33 -6.93
CA ILE A 3 -11.53 7.74 -7.49
C ILE A 3 -10.34 7.16 -6.70
N ARG A 4 -10.54 6.63 -5.48
CA ARG A 4 -9.52 5.80 -4.82
C ARG A 4 -9.23 4.55 -5.65
N PHE A 5 -10.28 3.93 -6.18
CA PHE A 5 -10.19 2.77 -7.07
C PHE A 5 -9.47 3.10 -8.38
N GLU A 6 -9.84 4.19 -9.08
CA GLU A 6 -9.28 4.43 -10.42
C GLU A 6 -7.82 4.91 -10.41
N PHE A 7 -7.39 5.66 -9.39
CA PHE A 7 -6.00 6.11 -9.31
C PHE A 7 -5.06 4.95 -8.96
N VAL A 8 -5.46 4.01 -8.09
CA VAL A 8 -4.65 2.84 -7.76
C VAL A 8 -4.73 1.79 -8.88
N PHE A 9 -5.91 1.51 -9.47
CA PHE A 9 -6.04 0.59 -10.62
C PHE A 9 -5.28 1.06 -11.86
N LYS A 10 -5.24 2.36 -12.19
CA LYS A 10 -4.41 2.88 -13.31
C LYS A 10 -2.92 2.69 -13.07
N LEU A 11 -2.47 2.60 -11.82
CA LEU A 11 -1.08 2.31 -11.45
C LEU A 11 -0.80 0.79 -11.39
N ILE A 12 -1.82 -0.05 -11.17
CA ILE A 12 -1.70 -1.52 -11.08
C ILE A 12 -1.57 -2.19 -12.45
N TYR A 13 -2.09 -1.59 -13.53
CA TYR A 13 -2.00 -2.13 -14.89
C TYR A 13 -1.00 -1.40 -15.81
N PRO A 14 0.32 -1.39 -15.53
CA PRO A 14 1.28 -0.92 -16.52
C PRO A 14 1.50 -2.00 -17.60
N CYS A 15 1.41 -1.57 -18.87
CA CYS A 15 1.85 -2.33 -20.03
C CYS A 15 3.30 -2.80 -19.82
N SER A 16 3.58 -4.08 -20.08
CA SER A 16 4.88 -4.71 -19.85
C SER A 16 5.96 -4.16 -20.77
N VAL A 17 6.75 -3.22 -20.27
CA VAL A 17 7.99 -2.77 -20.91
C VAL A 17 9.17 -3.23 -20.07
N ASN A 18 9.95 -4.17 -20.61
CA ASN A 18 11.20 -4.62 -20.01
C ASN A 18 12.23 -3.49 -20.03
N TYR A 19 12.52 -2.90 -18.87
CA TYR A 19 13.72 -2.09 -18.65
C TYR A 19 14.56 -2.69 -17.53
N VAL A 20 15.87 -2.64 -17.70
CA VAL A 20 16.89 -3.22 -16.81
C VAL A 20 16.63 -2.82 -15.35
N SER A 21 16.67 -3.83 -14.48
CA SER A 21 16.01 -3.94 -13.18
C SER A 21 16.75 -3.30 -12.00
N HIS A 22 17.45 -2.17 -12.20
CA HIS A 22 18.25 -1.57 -11.13
C HIS A 22 17.66 -0.24 -10.69
N TYR A 23 17.41 -0.13 -9.38
CA TYR A 23 17.09 1.15 -8.76
C TYR A 23 18.29 2.09 -8.87
N ASN A 24 18.00 3.35 -9.17
CA ASN A 24 18.98 4.42 -9.05
C ASN A 24 19.09 4.87 -7.57
N PRO A 25 20.28 4.82 -6.94
CA PRO A 25 20.46 5.27 -5.56
C PRO A 25 20.11 6.74 -5.29
N ILE A 26 19.90 7.56 -6.33
CA ILE A 26 19.42 8.95 -6.17
C ILE A 26 18.12 9.01 -5.35
N ILE A 27 17.23 8.03 -5.48
CA ILE A 27 15.97 8.01 -4.72
C ILE A 27 16.21 7.99 -3.20
N ALA A 28 17.25 7.29 -2.73
CA ALA A 28 17.62 7.29 -1.32
C ALA A 28 18.02 8.70 -0.85
N LYS A 29 18.71 9.49 -1.68
CA LYS A 29 19.04 10.88 -1.33
C LYS A 29 17.80 11.77 -1.30
N ARG A 30 16.86 11.57 -2.23
CA ARG A 30 15.66 12.40 -2.39
C ARG A 30 14.76 12.41 -1.15
N PHE A 31 14.67 11.29 -0.44
CA PHE A 31 13.79 11.10 0.72
C PHE A 31 14.56 10.70 1.97
N ARG A 32 15.84 11.11 2.09
CA ARG A 32 16.67 10.88 3.28
C ARG A 32 16.75 9.41 3.72
N GLY A 33 16.85 8.50 2.76
CA GLY A 33 16.97 7.06 2.95
C GLY A 33 15.62 6.33 3.05
N PHE A 34 14.49 6.99 2.79
CA PHE A 34 13.20 6.32 2.69
C PHE A 34 12.84 5.99 1.24
N LEU A 35 12.40 4.75 1.00
CA LEU A 35 11.76 4.37 -0.26
C LEU A 35 10.26 4.66 -0.17
N PRO A 36 9.70 5.58 -0.98
CA PRO A 36 8.26 5.74 -1.06
C PRO A 36 7.60 4.49 -1.66
N VAL A 37 6.57 3.98 -1.00
CA VAL A 37 5.74 2.88 -1.46
C VAL A 37 4.29 3.30 -1.37
N VAL A 38 3.60 3.35 -2.51
CA VAL A 38 2.16 3.64 -2.56
C VAL A 38 1.41 2.43 -2.05
N ILE A 39 0.55 2.60 -1.06
CA ILE A 39 -0.25 1.52 -0.48
C ILE A 39 -1.69 1.99 -0.35
N ASP A 40 -2.60 1.09 -0.71
CA ASP A 40 -4.03 1.25 -0.54
C ASP A 40 -4.59 -0.08 -0.01
N ILE A 41 -5.58 0.01 0.87
CA ILE A 41 -6.24 -1.15 1.46
C ILE A 41 -7.75 -1.02 1.34
N GLU A 42 -8.40 -2.17 1.23
CA GLU A 42 -9.83 -2.29 1.42
C GLU A 42 -10.11 -3.00 2.74
N THR A 43 -11.10 -2.53 3.48
CA THR A 43 -11.37 -2.96 4.85
C THR A 43 -12.84 -3.32 5.07
N GLY A 44 -13.10 -4.06 6.14
CA GLY A 44 -14.44 -4.36 6.66
C GLY A 44 -15.05 -3.21 7.47
N GLY A 45 -14.43 -2.04 7.51
CA GLY A 45 -14.88 -0.90 8.32
C GLY A 45 -13.79 0.15 8.54
N PHE A 46 -13.95 1.02 9.53
CA PHE A 46 -13.05 2.17 9.76
C PHE A 46 -12.18 2.07 11.01
N ASN A 47 -12.38 1.05 11.85
CA ASN A 47 -11.63 0.84 13.08
C ASN A 47 -10.55 -0.23 12.87
N ASP A 48 -9.28 0.19 12.85
CA ASP A 48 -8.13 -0.68 12.58
C ASP A 48 -7.93 -1.82 13.59
N GLN A 49 -8.46 -1.67 14.81
CA GLN A 49 -8.38 -2.68 15.87
C GLN A 49 -9.38 -3.81 15.68
N THR A 50 -10.57 -3.51 15.15
CA THR A 50 -11.70 -4.46 15.13
C THR A 50 -12.10 -4.91 13.74
N ASP A 51 -11.86 -4.10 12.71
CA ASP A 51 -12.40 -4.33 11.38
C ASP A 51 -11.35 -5.03 10.51
N ALA A 52 -11.80 -5.94 9.63
CA ALA A 52 -10.90 -6.73 8.79
C ALA A 52 -10.12 -5.87 7.77
N VAL A 53 -8.88 -6.24 7.48
CA VAL A 53 -8.27 -5.90 6.18
C VAL A 53 -8.72 -6.96 5.19
N LEU A 54 -9.21 -6.53 4.03
CA LEU A 54 -9.78 -7.40 3.00
C LEU A 54 -8.92 -7.38 1.73
N GLU A 55 -8.25 -6.28 1.41
CA GLU A 55 -7.33 -6.23 0.28
C GLU A 55 -6.16 -5.32 0.61
N ILE A 56 -4.99 -5.65 0.06
CA ILE A 56 -3.80 -4.80 0.13
C ILE A 56 -3.17 -4.73 -1.25
N ALA A 57 -2.97 -3.53 -1.75
CA ALA A 57 -2.16 -3.25 -2.93
C ALA A 57 -0.96 -2.37 -2.54
N ALA A 58 0.20 -2.66 -3.12
CA ALA A 58 1.40 -1.86 -2.94
C ALA A 58 2.14 -1.67 -4.27
N VAL A 59 2.57 -0.44 -4.53
CA VAL A 59 3.37 -0.06 -5.70
C VAL A 59 4.64 0.64 -5.23
N THR A 60 5.79 0.05 -5.59
CA THR A 60 7.09 0.67 -5.35
C THR A 60 7.38 1.73 -6.42
N LEU A 61 8.12 2.77 -6.06
CA LEU A 61 8.54 3.82 -7.00
C LEU A 61 10.02 3.74 -7.29
N LYS A 62 10.42 4.05 -8.53
CA LYS A 62 11.81 4.27 -8.92
C LYS A 62 12.02 5.71 -9.39
N MET A 63 13.28 6.13 -9.42
CA MET A 63 13.69 7.43 -9.92
C MET A 63 14.70 7.22 -11.05
N ASP A 64 14.57 7.98 -12.13
CA ASP A 64 15.53 7.95 -13.23
C ASP A 64 16.70 8.94 -13.00
N ASP A 65 17.64 9.01 -13.95
CA ASP A 65 18.80 9.91 -13.87
C ASP A 65 18.42 11.41 -13.95
N ASN A 66 17.23 11.73 -14.47
CA ASN A 66 16.70 13.10 -14.52
C ASN A 66 16.01 13.50 -13.20
N GLY A 67 15.87 12.57 -12.26
CA GLY A 67 15.18 12.79 -10.99
C GLY A 67 13.66 12.63 -11.08
N GLU A 68 13.13 12.06 -12.18
CA GLU A 68 11.72 11.82 -12.37
C GLU A 68 11.28 10.52 -11.69
N LEU A 69 10.17 10.57 -10.94
CA LEU A 69 9.57 9.40 -10.31
C LEU A 69 8.67 8.65 -11.29
N SER A 70 8.76 7.33 -11.27
CA SER A 70 7.86 6.44 -12.01
C SER A 70 7.54 5.19 -11.19
N LEU A 71 6.45 4.50 -11.55
CA LEU A 71 6.09 3.22 -10.95
C LEU A 71 7.14 2.15 -11.27
N HIS A 72 7.25 1.17 -10.37
CA HIS A 72 8.12 0.02 -10.54
C HIS A 72 7.35 -1.29 -10.35
N GLU A 73 7.60 -2.03 -9.27
CA GLU A 73 6.91 -3.29 -8.98
C GLU A 73 5.56 -3.02 -8.29
N THR A 74 4.52 -3.68 -8.78
CA THR A 74 3.18 -3.74 -8.19
C THR A 74 2.94 -5.11 -7.58
N VAL A 75 2.43 -5.16 -6.35
CA VAL A 75 1.99 -6.38 -5.68
C VAL A 75 0.63 -6.14 -5.04
N HIS A 76 -0.29 -7.09 -5.18
CA HIS A 76 -1.58 -7.05 -4.50
C HIS A 76 -1.99 -8.44 -4.01
N THR A 77 -2.89 -8.47 -3.04
CA THR A 77 -3.50 -9.70 -2.55
C THR A 77 -4.81 -9.43 -1.83
N HIS A 78 -5.75 -10.35 -1.96
CA HIS A 78 -6.90 -10.42 -1.07
C HIS A 78 -6.47 -11.05 0.27
N VAL A 79 -7.16 -10.65 1.33
CA VAL A 79 -6.88 -11.02 2.72
C VAL A 79 -8.13 -11.62 3.35
N GLU A 80 -7.97 -12.76 4.00
CA GLU A 80 -9.03 -13.38 4.80
C GLU A 80 -9.27 -12.51 6.05
N PRO A 81 -10.54 -12.26 6.44
CA PRO A 81 -10.83 -11.65 7.73
C PRO A 81 -10.18 -12.44 8.86
N PHE A 82 -9.51 -11.75 9.79
CA PHE A 82 -8.96 -12.42 10.96
C PHE A 82 -10.09 -12.97 11.86
N GLU A 83 -9.78 -13.95 12.70
CA GLU A 83 -10.77 -14.56 13.59
C GLU A 83 -11.39 -13.51 14.54
N GLY A 84 -12.72 -13.38 14.49
CA GLY A 84 -13.45 -12.40 15.29
C GLY A 84 -13.48 -10.98 14.71
N ALA A 85 -12.99 -10.76 13.48
CA ALA A 85 -13.07 -9.46 12.81
C ALA A 85 -14.51 -9.02 12.60
N ASN A 86 -14.75 -7.72 12.78
CA ASN A 86 -16.00 -7.07 12.39
C ASN A 86 -16.01 -6.80 10.87
N LEU A 87 -17.18 -6.98 10.27
CA LEU A 87 -17.48 -6.73 8.86
C LEU A 87 -18.73 -5.87 8.77
N ASP A 88 -18.56 -4.56 8.61
CA ASP A 88 -19.65 -3.62 8.41
C ASP A 88 -20.28 -3.84 7.02
N PRO A 89 -21.59 -4.18 6.93
CA PRO A 89 -22.27 -4.33 5.65
C PRO A 89 -22.18 -3.09 4.75
N LYS A 90 -22.06 -1.89 5.32
CA LYS A 90 -21.89 -0.65 4.54
C LYS A 90 -20.50 -0.56 3.90
N ALA A 91 -19.47 -1.03 4.60
CA ALA A 91 -18.12 -1.09 4.04
C ALA A 91 -18.06 -2.10 2.89
N LEU A 92 -18.64 -3.29 3.08
CA LEU A 92 -18.73 -4.32 2.04
C LEU A 92 -19.57 -3.86 0.83
N ALA A 93 -20.69 -3.17 1.07
CA ALA A 93 -21.49 -2.59 0.00
C ALA A 93 -20.75 -1.47 -0.75
N PHE A 94 -19.89 -0.73 -0.05
CA PHE A 94 -19.11 0.37 -0.64
C PHE A 94 -17.97 -0.15 -1.53
N ASN A 95 -17.19 -1.14 -1.08
CA ASN A 95 -16.07 -1.69 -1.84
C ASN A 95 -16.45 -2.85 -2.77
N GLY A 96 -17.64 -3.43 -2.62
CA GLY A 96 -18.14 -4.54 -3.44
C GLY A 96 -17.47 -5.89 -3.13
N ILE A 97 -16.75 -6.02 -2.01
CA ILE A 97 -16.08 -7.26 -1.63
C ILE A 97 -17.09 -8.22 -1.02
N ASP A 98 -17.17 -9.41 -1.59
CA ASP A 98 -17.75 -10.60 -0.96
C ASP A 98 -16.63 -11.44 -0.32
N PRO A 99 -16.46 -11.43 1.02
CA PRO A 99 -15.38 -12.15 1.69
C PRO A 99 -15.44 -13.67 1.49
N ASP A 100 -16.63 -14.23 1.24
CA ASP A 100 -16.87 -15.68 1.10
C ASP A 100 -16.82 -16.16 -0.35
N HIS A 101 -16.48 -15.26 -1.29
CA HIS A 101 -16.45 -15.59 -2.71
C HIS A 101 -15.41 -16.70 -3.00
N PRO A 102 -15.81 -17.83 -3.61
CA PRO A 102 -14.96 -19.03 -3.70
C PRO A 102 -13.71 -18.85 -4.59
N PHE A 103 -13.68 -17.83 -5.44
CA PHE A 103 -12.54 -17.50 -6.31
C PHE A 103 -11.77 -16.25 -5.85
N ARG A 104 -11.96 -15.83 -4.59
CA ARG A 104 -11.25 -14.66 -4.04
C ARG A 104 -9.78 -14.92 -3.79
N ASP A 105 -9.36 -16.18 -3.70
CA ASP A 105 -7.96 -16.59 -3.47
C ASP A 105 -7.27 -15.78 -2.35
N ALA A 106 -8.04 -15.53 -1.28
CA ALA A 106 -7.60 -14.73 -0.15
C ALA A 106 -6.53 -15.47 0.65
N LEU A 107 -5.56 -14.70 1.17
CA LEU A 107 -4.53 -15.24 2.04
C LEU A 107 -4.83 -14.89 3.49
N ALA A 108 -4.49 -15.81 4.40
CA ALA A 108 -4.42 -15.49 5.81
C ALA A 108 -3.54 -14.24 6.05
N GLU A 109 -3.94 -13.39 6.98
CA GLU A 109 -3.36 -12.06 7.23
C GLU A 109 -1.82 -12.05 7.26
N LYS A 110 -1.20 -13.04 7.92
CA LYS A 110 0.25 -13.16 8.01
C LYS A 110 0.93 -13.45 6.68
N GLU A 111 0.34 -14.30 5.85
CA GLU A 111 0.87 -14.63 4.52
C GLU A 111 0.62 -13.48 3.54
N ALA A 112 -0.49 -12.75 3.67
CA ALA A 112 -0.72 -11.51 2.94
C ALA A 112 0.36 -10.46 3.24
N LEU A 113 0.65 -10.20 4.52
CA LEU A 113 1.74 -9.29 4.93
C LEU A 113 3.09 -9.75 4.38
N LYS A 114 3.38 -11.05 4.39
CA LYS A 114 4.61 -11.60 3.81
C LYS A 114 4.70 -11.40 2.31
N LYS A 115 3.59 -11.59 1.58
CA LYS A 115 3.49 -11.37 0.12
C LYS A 115 3.73 -9.90 -0.23
N ILE A 116 3.19 -8.96 0.55
CA ILE A 116 3.38 -7.52 0.34
C ILE A 116 4.79 -7.05 0.77
N PHE A 117 5.26 -7.45 1.96
CA PHE A 117 6.51 -6.94 2.52
C PHE A 117 7.78 -7.53 1.92
N THR A 118 7.71 -8.71 1.31
CA THR A 118 8.90 -9.33 0.67
C THR A 118 9.44 -8.51 -0.50
N PRO A 119 8.64 -8.15 -1.52
CA PRO A 119 9.11 -7.28 -2.60
C PRO A 119 9.50 -5.88 -2.10
N ILE A 120 8.76 -5.30 -1.14
CA ILE A 120 9.14 -4.00 -0.55
C ILE A 120 10.52 -4.06 0.10
N ARG A 121 10.84 -5.11 0.88
CA ARG A 121 12.17 -5.28 1.49
C ARG A 121 13.27 -5.43 0.44
N LYS A 122 12.99 -6.14 -0.66
CA LYS A 122 13.92 -6.27 -1.79
C LYS A 122 14.17 -4.89 -2.42
N ALA A 123 13.11 -4.15 -2.72
CA ALA A 123 13.18 -2.80 -3.28
C ALA A 123 13.93 -1.81 -2.37
N VAL A 124 13.70 -1.83 -1.06
CA VAL A 124 14.44 -0.99 -0.09
C VAL A 124 15.95 -1.27 -0.20
N LYS A 125 16.34 -2.55 -0.24
CA LYS A 125 17.75 -2.95 -0.38
C LYS A 125 18.33 -2.51 -1.72
N GLU A 126 17.61 -2.72 -2.81
CA GLU A 126 18.10 -2.42 -4.17
C GLU A 126 18.20 -0.92 -4.44
N SER A 127 17.39 -0.10 -3.76
CA SER A 127 17.36 1.36 -3.88
C SER A 127 18.35 2.11 -3.00
N ASP A 128 19.19 1.40 -2.22
CA ASP A 128 20.08 1.97 -1.21
C ASP A 128 19.32 2.78 -0.13
N CYS A 129 18.04 2.46 0.06
CA CYS A 129 17.21 3.00 1.12
C CYS A 129 17.36 2.17 2.40
N ASN A 130 17.12 2.81 3.54
CA ASN A 130 17.18 2.18 4.85
C ASN A 130 15.83 1.58 5.27
N ARG A 131 14.72 2.16 4.79
CA ARG A 131 13.36 1.79 5.18
C ARG A 131 12.35 2.26 4.13
N ALA A 132 11.15 1.69 4.12
CA ALA A 132 10.05 2.21 3.29
C ALA A 132 9.22 3.25 4.06
N ILE A 133 8.65 4.22 3.33
CA ILE A 133 7.65 5.18 3.83
C ILE A 133 6.35 4.99 3.05
N LEU A 134 5.24 4.82 3.76
CA LEU A 134 3.94 4.63 3.14
C LEU A 134 3.48 5.94 2.49
N VAL A 135 3.08 5.85 1.22
CA VAL A 135 2.39 6.90 0.47
C VAL A 135 0.94 6.46 0.28
N GLY A 136 -0.02 7.30 0.62
CA GLY A 136 -1.45 6.94 0.53
C GLY A 136 -2.33 8.18 0.65
N HIS A 137 -3.61 8.05 0.30
CA HIS A 137 -4.57 9.16 0.32
C HIS A 137 -5.38 9.12 1.61
N ASN A 138 -5.12 10.03 2.56
CA ASN A 138 -5.39 9.82 3.99
C ASN A 138 -4.54 8.69 4.59
N ALA A 139 -3.24 8.69 4.28
CA ALA A 139 -2.28 7.62 4.55
C ALA A 139 -2.27 7.02 5.98
N PHE A 140 -2.72 7.77 6.99
CA PHE A 140 -2.83 7.26 8.36
C PHE A 140 -3.85 6.13 8.49
N PHE A 141 -4.90 6.15 7.67
CA PHE A 141 -5.90 5.08 7.62
C PHE A 141 -5.23 3.76 7.23
N ASP A 142 -4.54 3.73 6.09
CA ASP A 142 -3.87 2.53 5.58
C ASP A 142 -2.78 2.05 6.54
N LEU A 143 -1.97 2.97 7.06
CA LEU A 143 -0.90 2.63 8.00
C LEU A 143 -1.44 2.05 9.31
N GLY A 144 -2.56 2.57 9.84
CA GLY A 144 -3.18 2.09 11.08
C GLY A 144 -3.58 0.62 10.97
N PHE A 145 -4.34 0.28 9.93
CA PHE A 145 -4.76 -1.10 9.66
C PHE A 145 -3.58 -2.05 9.40
N ILE A 146 -2.55 -1.61 8.65
CA ILE A 146 -1.35 -2.43 8.42
C ILE A 146 -0.61 -2.68 9.74
N ASN A 147 -0.47 -1.66 10.59
CA ASN A 147 0.17 -1.81 11.90
C ASN A 147 -0.63 -2.76 12.81
N ALA A 148 -1.97 -2.66 12.83
CA ALA A 148 -2.83 -3.56 13.60
C ALA A 148 -2.72 -5.01 13.11
N ALA A 149 -2.69 -5.24 11.79
CA ALA A 149 -2.45 -6.57 11.21
C ALA A 149 -1.05 -7.12 11.57
N VAL A 150 -0.03 -6.26 11.55
CA VAL A 150 1.35 -6.63 11.97
C VAL A 150 1.39 -7.03 13.45
N GLU A 151 0.66 -6.32 14.30
CA GLU A 151 0.56 -6.62 15.73
C GLU A 151 -0.17 -7.95 15.97
N ARG A 152 -1.38 -8.12 15.41
CA ARG A 152 -2.17 -9.36 15.50
C ARG A 152 -1.38 -10.60 15.08
N THR A 153 -0.63 -10.49 13.99
CA THR A 153 0.15 -11.61 13.42
C THR A 153 1.55 -11.77 14.01
N ASN A 154 1.97 -10.85 14.89
CA ASN A 154 3.32 -10.75 15.45
C ASN A 154 4.42 -10.74 14.36
N TYR A 155 4.17 -10.03 13.26
CA TYR A 155 5.07 -10.01 12.10
C TYR A 155 6.34 -9.18 12.37
N LYS A 156 7.50 -9.84 12.44
CA LYS A 156 8.74 -9.19 12.90
C LYS A 156 9.45 -8.30 11.88
N ARG A 157 9.25 -8.52 10.58
CA ARG A 157 10.06 -7.90 9.51
C ARG A 157 9.29 -6.83 8.73
N ASN A 158 8.56 -5.95 9.43
CA ASN A 158 7.83 -4.85 8.80
C ASN A 158 8.83 -3.82 8.20
N PRO A 159 8.85 -3.62 6.87
CA PRO A 159 9.75 -2.66 6.23
C PRO A 159 9.29 -1.21 6.32
N LEU A 160 8.03 -0.97 6.68
CA LEU A 160 7.45 0.36 6.73
C LEU A 160 7.96 1.12 7.96
N HIS A 161 8.08 2.42 7.82
CA HIS A 161 8.25 3.32 8.93
C HIS A 161 6.97 3.34 9.80
N PRO A 162 7.07 3.25 11.14
CA PRO A 162 5.92 2.92 11.98
C PRO A 162 4.87 4.04 12.15
N PHE A 163 5.24 5.30 11.90
CA PHE A 163 4.34 6.45 12.10
C PHE A 163 4.39 7.49 10.99
N SER A 164 5.56 7.78 10.42
CA SER A 164 5.67 8.71 9.29
C SER A 164 5.09 8.15 7.99
N THR A 165 4.33 8.99 7.29
CA THR A 165 3.73 8.73 5.97
C THR A 165 3.94 9.94 5.05
N LEU A 166 3.71 9.74 3.75
CA LEU A 166 3.50 10.82 2.78
C LEU A 166 2.05 10.80 2.34
N ASP A 167 1.26 11.74 2.85
CA ASP A 167 -0.17 11.80 2.58
C ASP A 167 -0.48 12.58 1.30
N THR A 168 -1.09 11.91 0.33
CA THR A 168 -1.42 12.52 -0.97
C THR A 168 -2.57 13.51 -0.89
N VAL A 169 -3.39 13.51 0.17
CA VAL A 169 -4.36 14.60 0.41
C VAL A 169 -3.61 15.91 0.62
N SER A 170 -2.65 15.90 1.55
CA SER A 170 -1.82 17.07 1.87
C SER A 170 -1.02 17.53 0.65
N LEU A 171 -0.41 16.59 -0.09
CA LEU A 171 0.34 16.91 -1.31
C LEU A 171 -0.56 17.48 -2.42
N SER A 172 -1.77 16.93 -2.59
CA SER A 172 -2.72 17.41 -3.60
C SER A 172 -3.28 18.78 -3.26
N ALA A 173 -3.54 19.05 -1.98
CA ALA A 173 -3.96 20.38 -1.53
C ALA A 173 -2.89 21.43 -1.85
N LEU A 174 -1.61 21.09 -1.64
CA LEU A 174 -0.49 21.97 -1.96
C LEU A 174 -0.31 22.18 -3.47
N ALA A 175 -0.32 21.09 -4.25
CA ALA A 175 0.01 21.14 -5.67
C ALA A 175 -1.15 21.59 -6.56
N TYR A 176 -2.38 21.25 -6.19
CA TYR A 176 -3.58 21.40 -7.03
C TYR A 176 -4.72 22.16 -6.36
N GLY A 177 -4.59 22.53 -5.07
CA GLY A 177 -5.67 23.19 -4.34
C GLY A 177 -6.89 22.29 -4.08
N GLN A 178 -6.73 20.97 -4.17
CA GLN A 178 -7.82 19.99 -4.02
C GLN A 178 -7.39 18.85 -3.10
N THR A 179 -8.27 18.43 -2.19
CA THR A 179 -8.04 17.33 -1.23
C THR A 179 -8.64 16.01 -1.69
N VAL A 180 -9.53 16.07 -2.67
CA VAL A 180 -10.20 14.95 -3.28
C VAL A 180 -10.07 15.18 -4.78
N LEU A 181 -9.52 14.19 -5.50
CA LEU A 181 -9.67 14.19 -6.95
C LEU A 181 -11.18 14.04 -7.19
N ALA A 182 -11.79 15.08 -7.76
CA ALA A 182 -13.21 15.13 -8.10
C ALA A 182 -13.52 14.23 -9.30
#